data_AF-A0A1W1X089-F1
#
_entry.id   AF-A0A1W1X089-F1
#
_cell.length_a   1.000
_cell.length_b   1.000
_cell.length_c   1.000
_cell.angle_alpha   90.00
_cell.angle_beta   90.00
_cell.angle_gamma   90.00
#
_symmetry.space_group_name_H-M   'P 1'
#
loop_
_entity.id
_entity.type
_entity.pdbx_description
1 polymer ?
#
loop_
_entity_poly.entity_id
_entity_poly.type
_entity_poly.pdbx_seq_one_letter_code
_entity_poly.pdbx_strand_id
1 'polypeptide(L)' 'MDVVNIGNKSEWSHNPFDMYEEDGKLYGRGTSDMKSGLAALVIAMIELKE' A
#
# COMPACT_ATOMS: atom_id res chain seq x y z
N MET A 1 -5.78 3.97 8.86
CA MET A 1 -5.20 4.96 7.93
C MET A 1 -6.14 5.14 6.78
N ASP A 2 -6.61 6.35 6.61
CA ASP A 2 -7.41 6.74 5.46
C ASP A 2 -6.56 6.72 4.19
N VAL A 3 -7.26 6.75 3.06
CA VAL A 3 -6.71 6.87 1.72
C VAL A 3 -7.68 7.72 0.92
N VAL A 4 -7.18 8.43 -0.09
CA VAL A 4 -8.05 9.14 -1.03
C VAL A 4 -8.93 8.18 -1.82
N ASN A 5 -10.05 8.70 -2.35
CA ASN A 5 -10.96 7.95 -3.21
C ASN A 5 -10.21 7.37 -4.45
N ILE A 6 -10.65 6.20 -4.92
CA ILE A 6 -10.03 5.51 -6.06
C ILE A 6 -10.34 6.14 -7.42
N GLY A 7 -11.26 7.11 -7.48
CA GLY A 7 -11.77 7.65 -8.74
C GLY A 7 -12.61 6.61 -9.49
N ASN A 8 -12.48 6.59 -10.81
CA ASN A 8 -13.19 5.66 -11.66
C ASN A 8 -12.56 4.25 -11.59
N LYS A 9 -13.33 3.26 -11.12
CA LYS A 9 -12.85 1.87 -10.99
C LYS A 9 -12.42 1.26 -12.33
N SER A 10 -13.00 1.66 -13.47
CA SER A 10 -12.65 1.07 -14.77
C SER A 10 -11.27 1.49 -15.29
N GLU A 11 -10.67 2.53 -14.71
CA GLU A 11 -9.32 2.99 -15.08
C GLU A 11 -8.22 2.18 -14.39
N TRP A 12 -8.58 1.33 -13.44
CA TRP A 12 -7.64 0.47 -12.75
C TRP A 12 -7.47 -0.86 -13.48
N SER A 13 -6.21 -1.26 -13.72
CA SER A 13 -5.86 -2.56 -14.30
C SER A 13 -6.13 -3.73 -13.36
N HIS A 14 -6.04 -3.49 -12.05
CA HIS A 14 -6.32 -4.45 -10.98
C HIS A 14 -7.25 -3.83 -9.96
N ASN A 15 -7.93 -4.65 -9.16
CA ASN A 15 -8.76 -4.12 -8.09
C ASN A 15 -7.90 -3.25 -7.15
N PRO A 16 -8.21 -1.95 -6.94
CA PRO A 16 -7.38 -1.05 -6.15
C PRO A 16 -7.22 -1.46 -4.69
N PHE A 17 -8.08 -2.34 -4.16
CA PHE A 17 -8.02 -2.79 -2.77
C PHE A 17 -7.48 -4.20 -2.59
N ASP A 18 -7.17 -4.90 -3.70
CA ASP A 18 -6.43 -6.16 -3.66
C ASP A 18 -4.97 -5.83 -3.96
N MET A 19 -4.04 -6.38 -3.18
CA MET A 19 -2.62 -6.16 -3.44
C MET A 19 -2.21 -6.97 -4.67
N TYR A 20 -1.65 -6.29 -5.66
CA TYR A 20 -1.10 -6.91 -6.86
C TYR A 20 0.40 -6.62 -6.96
N GLU A 21 1.20 -7.63 -7.26
CA GLU A 21 2.64 -7.50 -7.43
C GLU A 21 3.03 -7.81 -8.88
N GLU A 22 3.80 -6.92 -9.49
CA GLU A 22 4.37 -7.11 -10.83
C GLU A 22 5.68 -6.34 -10.95
N ASP A 23 6.70 -6.98 -11.55
CA ASP A 23 8.04 -6.42 -11.75
C ASP A 23 8.65 -5.79 -10.49
N GLY A 24 8.47 -6.45 -9.34
CA GLY A 24 8.97 -6.00 -8.04
C GLY A 24 8.27 -4.75 -7.49
N LYS A 25 7.11 -4.39 -8.04
CA LYS A 25 6.27 -3.27 -7.57
C LYS A 25 4.96 -3.77 -7.00
N LEU A 26 4.54 -3.15 -5.90
CA LEU A 26 3.26 -3.41 -5.25
C LEU A 26 2.24 -2.33 -5.64
N TYR A 27 1.13 -2.77 -6.22
CA TYR A 27 0.03 -1.92 -6.68
C TYR A 27 -1.17 -2.07 -5.74
N GLY A 28 -1.75 -0.93 -5.37
CA GLY A 28 -2.91 -0.86 -4.49
C GLY A 28 -3.11 0.56 -3.94
N ARG A 29 -4.36 0.93 -3.69
CA ARG A 29 -4.72 2.23 -3.10
C ARG A 29 -4.20 2.30 -1.66
N GLY A 30 -3.31 3.25 -1.46
CA GLY A 30 -2.68 3.52 -0.18
C GLY A 30 -1.34 2.82 0.01
N THR A 31 -0.88 2.00 -0.95
CA THR A 31 0.41 1.31 -0.83
C THR A 31 1.55 2.31 -0.64
N SER A 32 1.74 3.25 -1.56
CA SER A 32 2.78 4.30 -1.43
C SER A 32 2.37 5.44 -0.48
N ASP A 33 1.10 5.83 -0.48
CA ASP A 33 0.59 6.98 0.29
C ASP A 33 -0.55 6.55 1.24
N MET A 34 -0.25 6.18 2.48
CA MET A 34 1.09 6.02 3.05
C MET A 34 1.26 4.73 3.87
N LYS A 35 0.51 3.68 3.51
CA LYS A 35 0.48 2.42 4.29
C LYS A 35 1.84 1.74 4.34
N SER A 36 2.62 1.75 3.25
CA SER A 36 3.99 1.18 3.27
C SER A 36 4.91 1.92 4.23
N GLY A 37 4.88 3.26 4.24
CA GLY A 37 5.66 4.06 5.17
C GLY A 37 5.30 3.78 6.64
N LEU A 38 4.02 3.67 6.94
CA LEU A 38 3.56 3.31 8.28
C LEU A 38 3.99 1.87 8.66
N ALA A 39 3.83 0.91 7.75
CA ALA A 39 4.25 -0.46 7.98
C ALA A 39 5.76 -0.56 8.23
N ALA A 40 6.58 0.16 7.45
CA ALA A 40 8.02 0.22 7.63
C ALA A 40 8.41 0.78 9.00
N LEU A 41 7.73 1.83 9.48
CA LEU A 41 7.95 2.38 10.82
C LEU A 41 7.61 1.34 11.91
N VAL A 42 6.47 0.67 11.80
CA VAL A 42 6.05 -0.35 12.76
C VAL A 42 7.05 -1.50 12.81
N ILE A 43 7.50 -1.98 11.64
CA ILE A 43 8.51 -3.02 11.54
C ILE A 43 9.82 -2.55 12.19
N ALA A 44 10.32 -1.36 11.87
CA ALA A 44 11.53 -0.83 12.49
C ALA A 44 11.44 -0.77 14.03
N MET A 45 10.28 -0.43 14.59
CA MET A 45 10.08 -0.42 16.05
C MET A 45 10.01 -1.82 16.65
N ILE A 46 9.51 -2.82 15.92
CA ILE A 46 9.54 -4.23 16.33
C ILE A 46 10.99 -4.71 16.36
N GLU A 47 11.75 -4.49 15.29
CA GLU A 47 13.15 -4.91 15.16
C GLU A 47 14.06 -4.24 16.21
N LEU A 48 13.78 -2.98 16.60
CA LEU A 48 14.53 -2.30 17.66
C LEU A 48 14.22 -2.83 19.08
N LYS A 49 13.09 -3.51 19.26
CA LYS A 49 12.67 -4.07 20.54
C LYS A 49 13.24 -5.48 20.77
N GLU A 50 13.49 -6.22 19.68
CA GLU A 50 14.14 -7.53 19.71
C GLU A 50 15.62 -7.43 20.12
#